data_AF-A0A536APR2-F1
#
_entry.id   AF-A0A536APR2-F1
#
_cell.length_a   1.000
_cell.length_b   1.000
_cell.length_c   1.000
_cell.angle_alpha   90.00
_cell.angle_beta   90.00
_cell.angle_gamma   90.00
#
_symmetry.space_group_name_H-M   'P 1'
#
loop_
_entity.id
_entity.type
_entity.pdbx_description
1 polymer ?
#
loop_
_entity_poly.entity_id
_entity_poly.type
_entity_poly.pdbx_seq_one_letter_code
_entity_poly.pdbx_strand_id
1 'polypeptide(L)'
;MSKPARSIETRHHEERDAFFAGLRRMSRRSFLRLAGLSAGLAMAKRLVPPHSFQLVEVAGAAETGKLPFTFAYISDTHLYPARLNDRFVRAILKAVDDVNSLDPPPDFVLFGGDLAQLGQREE
;
A
#
# COMPACT_ATOMS: atom_id res chain seq x y z
N MET A 1 -1.28 40.30 27.31
CA MET A 1 -0.90 38.88 27.39
C MET A 1 -0.97 38.30 25.98
N SER A 2 0.17 37.92 25.39
CA SER A 2 0.23 37.32 24.04
C SER A 2 -0.32 35.89 24.09
N LYS A 3 -1.13 35.48 23.11
CA LYS A 3 -1.60 34.09 23.03
C LYS A 3 -0.39 33.18 22.79
N PRO A 4 -0.25 32.04 23.51
CA PRO A 4 0.84 31.12 23.28
C PRO A 4 0.79 30.59 21.84
N ALA A 5 1.96 30.50 21.20
CA ALA A 5 2.07 29.93 19.86
C ALA A 5 1.59 28.47 19.90
N ARG A 6 0.62 28.11 19.05
CA ARG A 6 0.10 26.74 18.97
C ARG A 6 1.14 25.82 18.34
N SER A 7 1.24 24.60 18.84
CA SER A 7 2.01 23.53 18.20
C SER A 7 1.40 23.18 16.83
N ILE A 8 2.26 22.78 15.88
CA ILE A 8 1.86 22.27 14.56
C ILE A 8 0.92 21.07 14.71
N GLU A 9 1.17 20.21 15.68
CA GLU A 9 0.35 19.03 15.95
C GLU A 9 -1.07 19.42 16.40
N THR A 10 -1.19 20.42 17.29
CA THR A 10 -2.49 20.95 17.72
C THR A 10 -3.27 21.51 16.53
N ARG A 11 -2.59 22.21 15.62
CA ARG A 11 -3.21 22.72 14.39
C ARG A 11 -3.74 21.59 13.51
N HIS A 12 -2.99 20.51 13.32
CA HIS A 12 -3.44 19.37 12.53
C HIS A 12 -4.66 18.65 13.15
N HIS A 13 -4.68 18.52 14.49
CA HIS A 13 -5.84 17.98 15.18
C HIS A 13 -7.08 18.86 15.00
N GLU A 14 -6.94 20.18 15.14
CA GLU A 14 -8.04 21.13 14.92
C GLU A 14 -8.57 21.08 13.48
N GLU A 15 -7.67 21.05 12.48
CA GLU A 15 -8.04 20.93 11.06
C GLU A 15 -8.79 19.62 10.78
N ARG A 16 -8.32 18.51 11.35
CA ARG A 16 -8.95 17.20 11.25
C ARG A 16 -10.34 17.18 11.88
N ASP A 17 -10.48 17.73 13.08
CA ASP A 17 -11.75 17.74 13.81
C ASP A 17 -12.78 18.66 13.11
N ALA A 18 -12.34 19.80 12.59
CA ALA A 18 -13.17 20.69 11.77
C ALA A 18 -13.66 19.98 10.49
N PHE A 19 -12.78 19.22 9.83
CA PHE A 19 -13.15 18.41 8.66
C PHE A 19 -14.24 17.39 8.99
N PHE A 20 -14.08 16.59 10.05
CA PHE A 20 -15.08 15.59 10.45
C PHE A 20 -16.40 16.22 10.91
N ALA A 21 -16.34 17.38 11.58
CA ALA A 21 -17.53 18.14 11.95
C ALA A 21 -18.28 18.68 10.72
N GLY A 22 -17.56 19.04 9.65
CA GLY A 22 -18.13 19.42 8.36
C GLY A 22 -18.82 18.25 7.65
N LEU A 23 -18.21 17.06 7.67
CA LEU A 23 -18.78 15.85 7.08
C LEU A 23 -20.14 15.47 7.69
N ARG A 24 -20.33 15.67 9.00
CA ARG A 24 -21.61 15.39 9.69
C ARG A 24 -22.78 16.23 9.20
N ARG A 25 -22.50 17.40 8.60
CA ARG A 25 -23.53 18.32 8.07
C ARG A 25 -23.79 18.13 6.58
N MET A 26 -23.13 17.16 5.95
CA MET A 26 -23.21 16.95 4.52
C MET A 26 -24.35 16.01 4.14
N SER A 27 -25.08 16.34 3.07
CA SER A 27 -26.09 15.42 2.51
C SER A 27 -25.43 14.16 1.92
N ARG A 28 -26.14 13.03 1.89
CA ARG A 28 -25.65 11.78 1.27
C ARG A 28 -25.23 12.00 -0.20
N ARG A 29 -25.97 12.84 -0.95
CA ARG A 29 -25.66 13.17 -2.35
C ARG A 29 -24.34 13.95 -2.46
N SER A 30 -24.13 14.93 -1.59
CA SER A 30 -22.88 15.70 -1.54
C SER A 30 -21.70 14.82 -1.14
N PHE A 31 -21.91 13.89 -0.20
CA PHE A 31 -20.91 12.88 0.18
C PHE A 31 -20.50 12.02 -1.02
N LEU A 32 -21.46 11.45 -1.73
CA LEU A 32 -21.18 10.59 -2.90
C LEU A 32 -20.46 11.35 -4.03
N ARG A 33 -20.80 12.63 -4.25
CA ARG A 33 -20.08 13.48 -5.21
C ARG A 33 -18.63 13.73 -4.79
N LEU A 34 -18.41 14.07 -3.52
CA LEU A 34 -17.07 14.32 -3.00
C LEU A 34 -16.22 13.05 -3.03
N ALA A 35 -16.79 11.91 -2.61
CA ALA A 35 -16.15 10.60 -2.66
C ALA A 35 -15.81 10.17 -4.10
N GLY A 36 -16.70 10.42 -5.06
CA GLY A 36 -16.44 10.14 -6.48
C GLY A 36 -15.32 11.02 -7.06
N LEU A 37 -15.30 12.31 -6.72
CA LEU A 37 -14.25 13.24 -7.14
C LEU A 37 -12.88 12.88 -6.53
N SER A 38 -12.84 12.56 -5.23
CA SER A 38 -11.59 12.17 -4.56
C SER A 38 -11.07 10.82 -5.07
N ALA A 39 -11.95 9.85 -5.31
CA ALA A 39 -11.58 8.60 -5.96
C ALA A 39 -11.04 8.82 -7.38
N GLY A 40 -11.69 9.67 -8.19
CA GLY A 40 -11.22 10.03 -9.53
C GLY A 40 -9.84 10.68 -9.51
N LEU A 41 -9.58 11.58 -8.56
CA LEU A 41 -8.26 12.21 -8.38
C LEU A 41 -7.20 11.20 -7.92
N ALA A 42 -7.54 10.30 -7.00
CA ALA A 42 -6.64 9.26 -6.53
C ALA A 42 -6.25 8.30 -7.67
N MET A 43 -7.21 7.92 -8.52
CA MET A 43 -6.97 7.13 -9.72
C MET A 43 -6.12 7.88 -10.75
N ALA A 44 -6.44 9.14 -11.04
CA ALA A 44 -5.67 9.98 -11.98
C ALA A 44 -4.21 10.17 -11.54
N LYS A 45 -3.99 10.25 -10.22
CA LYS A 45 -2.65 10.31 -9.60
C LYS A 45 -2.01 8.93 -9.37
N ARG A 46 -2.65 7.84 -9.80
CA ARG A 46 -2.19 6.45 -9.60
C ARG A 46 -1.90 6.11 -8.12
N LEU A 47 -2.56 6.78 -7.18
CA LEU A 47 -2.39 6.55 -5.73
C LEU A 47 -3.12 5.29 -5.25
N VAL A 48 -4.08 4.80 -6.03
CA VAL A 48 -4.79 3.55 -5.77
C VAL A 48 -4.63 2.66 -6.99
N PRO A 49 -3.56 1.85 -7.05
CA PRO A 49 -3.43 0.85 -8.09
C PRO A 49 -4.54 -0.20 -7.97
N PRO A 50 -4.99 -0.77 -9.10
CA PRO A 50 -6.04 -1.80 -9.13
C PRO A 50 -5.59 -3.16 -8.55
N HIS A 51 -4.31 -3.29 -8.21
CA HIS A 51 -3.66 -4.50 -7.70
C HIS A 51 -2.93 -4.20 -6.38
N SER A 52 -2.93 -5.18 -5.47
CA SER A 52 -2.38 -5.11 -4.12
C SER A 52 -0.85 -5.03 -4.04
N PHE A 53 -0.16 -5.02 -5.17
CA PHE A 53 1.29 -4.96 -5.25
C PHE A 53 1.70 -3.68 -5.98
N GLN A 54 2.56 -2.88 -5.33
CA GLN A 54 3.14 -1.68 -5.90
C GLN A 54 4.64 -1.89 -6.01
N LEU A 55 5.19 -1.55 -7.18
CA LEU A 55 6.63 -1.42 -7.34
C LEU A 55 7.10 -0.24 -6.49
N VAL A 56 8.14 -0.47 -5.68
CA VAL A 56 8.82 0.61 -4.97
C VAL A 56 9.88 1.19 -5.91
N GLU A 57 9.63 2.38 -6.43
CA GLU A 57 10.64 3.13 -7.17
C GLU A 57 11.59 3.82 -6.19
N VAL A 58 12.88 3.46 -6.26
CA VAL A 58 13.91 4.14 -5.47
C VAL A 58 14.26 5.46 -6.18
N ALA A 59 13.86 6.57 -5.56
CA ALA A 59 14.14 7.92 -6.07
C ALA A 59 15.66 8.15 -6.20
N GLY A 60 16.14 8.23 -7.44
CA GLY A 60 17.56 8.45 -7.77
C GLY A 60 17.94 8.15 -9.22
N ALA A 61 17.12 7.39 -9.95
CA ALA A 61 17.44 7.01 -11.33
C ALA A 61 16.88 7.97 -12.42
N ALA A 62 15.90 8.80 -12.07
CA ALA A 62 15.11 9.59 -13.03
C ALA A 62 15.92 10.63 -13.84
N GLU A 63 17.07 11.10 -13.34
CA GLU A 63 17.87 12.11 -14.05
C GLU A 63 18.68 11.54 -15.23
N THR A 64 18.81 10.22 -15.36
CA THR A 64 19.77 9.62 -16.31
C THR A 64 19.14 8.96 -17.54
N GLY A 65 17.81 9.02 -17.71
CA GLY A 65 17.12 8.37 -18.83
C GLY A 65 17.22 6.84 -18.84
N LYS A 66 17.71 6.24 -17.76
CA LYS A 66 17.75 4.79 -17.53
C LYS A 66 16.49 4.35 -16.80
N LEU A 67 16.06 3.11 -17.05
CA LEU A 67 14.97 2.49 -16.29
C LEU A 67 15.32 2.54 -14.78
N PRO A 68 14.35 2.89 -13.91
CA PRO A 68 14.59 2.95 -12.48
C PRO A 68 14.90 1.55 -11.94
N PHE A 69 15.76 1.48 -10.94
CA PHE A 69 15.96 0.26 -10.18
C PHE A 69 14.69 -0.05 -9.39
N THR A 70 14.19 -1.27 -9.54
CA THR A 70 12.90 -1.69 -8.96
C THR A 70 13.05 -3.03 -8.26
N PHE A 71 12.29 -3.20 -7.18
CA PHE A 71 12.19 -4.48 -6.48
C PHE A 71 10.76 -4.74 -6.05
N ALA A 72 10.41 -6.03 -5.99
CA ALA A 72 9.17 -6.47 -5.36
C ALA A 72 9.43 -6.93 -3.93
N TYR A 73 8.43 -6.78 -3.06
CA TYR A 73 8.49 -7.21 -1.67
C TYR A 73 7.35 -8.20 -1.38
N ILE A 74 7.71 -9.41 -0.95
CA ILE A 74 6.77 -10.45 -0.52
C ILE A 74 7.12 -10.80 0.93
N SER A 75 6.14 -11.03 1.81
CA SER A 75 6.40 -11.28 3.23
C SER A 75 5.29 -12.13 3.85
N ASP A 76 5.54 -12.66 5.05
CA ASP A 76 4.54 -13.26 5.93
C ASP A 76 3.77 -14.41 5.27
N THR A 77 4.48 -15.30 4.58
CA THR A 77 3.86 -16.42 3.87
C THR A 77 3.29 -17.46 4.82
N HIS A 78 3.85 -17.58 6.03
CA HIS A 78 3.40 -18.49 7.09
C HIS A 78 3.07 -19.88 6.52
N LEU A 79 4.03 -20.47 5.79
CA LEU A 79 3.82 -21.76 5.17
C LEU A 79 3.49 -22.81 6.23
N TYR A 80 2.51 -23.64 5.89
CA TYR A 80 2.14 -24.85 6.61
C TYR A 80 2.42 -26.05 5.71
N PRO A 81 2.59 -27.26 6.26
CA PRO A 81 2.66 -28.45 5.45
C PRO A 81 1.39 -28.55 4.58
N ALA A 82 1.54 -28.81 3.28
CA ALA A 82 0.42 -28.75 2.33
C ALA A 82 -0.79 -29.62 2.72
N ARG A 83 -0.54 -30.71 3.47
CA ARG A 83 -1.58 -31.59 4.02
C ARG A 83 -2.48 -30.92 5.07
N LEU A 84 -2.01 -29.87 5.73
CA LEU A 84 -2.73 -29.18 6.80
C LEU A 84 -3.55 -28.03 6.25
N ASN A 85 -2.94 -27.19 5.41
CA ASN A 85 -3.61 -26.05 4.80
C ASN A 85 -2.89 -25.62 3.52
N ASP A 86 -3.59 -25.69 2.38
CA ASP A 86 -3.04 -25.31 1.09
C ASP A 86 -3.26 -23.83 0.74
N ARG A 87 -4.08 -23.11 1.51
CA ARG A 87 -4.43 -21.71 1.23
C ARG A 87 -3.20 -20.81 1.20
N PHE A 88 -2.30 -20.98 2.17
CA PHE A 88 -1.07 -20.19 2.28
C PHE A 88 -0.12 -20.49 1.13
N VAL A 89 0.00 -21.77 0.73
CA VAL A 89 0.76 -22.19 -0.45
C VAL A 89 0.19 -21.58 -1.72
N ARG A 90 -1.14 -21.64 -1.92
CA ARG A 90 -1.79 -21.03 -3.09
C ARG A 90 -1.62 -19.51 -3.12
N ALA A 91 -1.67 -18.85 -1.96
CA ALA A 91 -1.50 -17.41 -1.85
C ALA A 91 -0.08 -16.98 -2.26
N ILE A 92 0.95 -17.70 -1.81
CA ILE A 92 2.32 -17.37 -2.21
C ILE A 92 2.58 -17.68 -3.68
N LEU A 93 2.08 -18.79 -4.21
CA LEU A 93 2.20 -19.10 -5.64
C LEU A 93 1.58 -17.99 -6.50
N LYS A 94 0.40 -17.52 -6.11
CA LYS A 94 -0.23 -16.38 -6.79
C LYS A 94 0.59 -15.09 -6.64
N ALA A 95 1.18 -14.80 -5.48
CA ALA A 95 2.03 -13.61 -5.32
C ALA A 95 3.27 -13.68 -6.22
N VAL A 96 3.87 -14.87 -6.39
CA VAL A 96 4.97 -15.08 -7.34
C VAL A 96 4.50 -14.90 -8.78
N ASP A 97 3.34 -15.45 -9.16
CA ASP A 97 2.76 -15.26 -10.50
C ASP A 97 2.47 -13.79 -10.81
N ASP A 98 1.94 -13.06 -9.83
CA ASP A 98 1.65 -11.63 -9.95
C ASP A 98 2.94 -10.81 -10.16
N VAL A 99 4.01 -11.13 -9.41
CA VAL A 99 5.32 -10.48 -9.57
C VAL A 99 5.95 -10.80 -10.93
N ASN A 100 5.88 -12.05 -11.37
CA ASN A 100 6.37 -12.47 -12.69
C ASN A 100 5.59 -11.81 -13.84
N SER A 101 4.36 -11.37 -13.59
CA SER A 101 3.49 -10.71 -14.57
C SER A 101 3.68 -9.19 -14.63
N LEU A 102 4.56 -8.61 -13.81
CA LEU A 102 4.87 -7.19 -13.85
C LEU A 102 5.66 -6.85 -15.13
N ASP A 103 5.35 -5.70 -15.72
CA ASP A 103 6.05 -5.17 -16.89
C ASP A 103 6.44 -3.69 -16.64
N PRO A 104 7.74 -3.37 -16.51
CA PRO A 104 8.86 -4.30 -16.52
C PRO A 104 8.88 -5.19 -15.26
N PRO A 105 9.46 -6.41 -15.33
CA PRO A 105 9.68 -7.22 -14.14
C PRO A 105 10.68 -6.52 -13.20
N PRO A 106 10.57 -6.73 -11.88
CA PRO A 106 11.50 -6.14 -10.92
C PRO A 106 12.90 -6.73 -11.08
N ASP A 107 13.93 -5.95 -10.72
CA ASP A 107 15.33 -6.41 -10.78
C ASP A 107 15.61 -7.54 -9.77
N PHE A 108 14.92 -7.52 -8.63
CA PHE A 108 14.93 -8.62 -7.66
C PHE A 108 13.68 -8.61 -6.78
N VAL A 109 13.47 -9.72 -6.07
CA VAL A 109 12.40 -9.88 -5.08
C VAL A 109 13.02 -9.99 -3.69
N LEU A 110 12.57 -9.15 -2.77
CA LEU A 110 12.91 -9.21 -1.36
C LEU A 110 11.83 -9.98 -0.60
N PHE A 111 12.24 -11.02 0.13
CA PHE A 111 11.36 -11.71 1.07
C PHE A 111 11.54 -11.17 2.50
N GLY A 112 10.45 -10.68 3.08
CA GLY A 112 10.42 -9.89 4.31
C GLY A 112 10.51 -10.66 5.62
N GLY A 113 10.45 -11.99 5.60
CA GLY A 113 10.43 -12.83 6.80
C GLY A 113 9.17 -13.69 6.90
N ASP A 114 9.05 -14.41 8.01
CA ASP A 114 7.94 -15.31 8.33
C ASP A 114 7.57 -16.26 7.18
N LEU A 115 8.62 -16.91 6.66
CA LEU A 115 8.52 -17.87 5.55
C LEU A 115 7.64 -19.06 5.93
N ALA A 116 7.93 -19.67 7.07
CA ALA A 116 7.25 -20.84 7.60
C ALA A 116 6.62 -20.50 8.96
N GLN A 117 5.50 -21.13 9.29
CA GLN A 117 4.79 -20.82 10.54
C GLN A 117 5.62 -21.18 11.78
N LEU A 118 6.32 -22.31 11.75
CA LEU A 118 7.10 -22.85 12.86
C LEU A 118 8.59 -22.96 12.54
N GLY A 119 9.00 -22.61 11.32
CA GLY A 119 10.39 -22.75 10.86
C GLY A 119 10.80 -24.21 10.66
N GLN A 120 9.83 -25.09 10.38
CA GLN A 120 10.08 -26.51 10.17
C GLN A 120 10.49 -26.79 8.73
N ARG A 121 11.18 -27.91 8.52
CA ARG A 121 11.65 -28.31 7.18
C ARG A 121 10.48 -28.72 6.27
N GLU A 122 9.41 -29.20 6.88
CA GLU A 122 8.23 -29.74 6.21
C GLU A 122 7.22 -28.65 5.78
N GLU A 123 7.47 -27.40 6.17
CA GLU A 123 6.72 -26.19 5.79
C GLU A 123 7.33 -25.53 4.54
#